data_AF-A0AAV0UW41-F1
#
_entry.id   AF-A0AAV0UW41-F1
#
_cell.length_a   1.000
_cell.length_b   1.000
_cell.length_c   1.000
_cell.angle_alpha   90.00
_cell.angle_beta   90.00
_cell.angle_gamma   90.00
#
_symmetry.space_group_name_H-M   'P 1'
#
loop_
_entity.id
_entity.type
_entity.pdbx_description
1 polymer ?
#
loop_
_entity_poly.entity_id
_entity_poly.type
_entity_poly.pdbx_seq_one_letter_code
_entity_poly.pdbx_strand_id
1 'polypeptide(L)' 'MKRAVLVTGASRGFGRCLTLDFVRLLQTQTLDLYLWARSEHELNETARLAHIEWKTIEAIGEFTLLCTVRRLE' A
#
# COMPACT_ATOMS: atom_id res chain seq x y z
N MET A 1 18.48 0.64 -4.50
CA MET A 1 18.18 1.50 -3.32
C MET A 1 16.75 1.18 -2.89
N LYS A 2 16.53 0.87 -1.61
CA LYS A 2 15.19 0.57 -1.08
C LYS A 2 14.36 1.86 -0.99
N ARG A 3 13.11 1.85 -1.46
CA ARG A 3 12.19 3.00 -1.35
C ARG A 3 11.13 2.72 -0.30
N ALA A 4 10.75 3.75 0.45
CA ALA A 4 9.67 3.69 1.42
C ALA A 4 8.60 4.73 1.07
N VAL A 5 7.33 4.34 1.15
CA VAL A 5 6.17 5.21 0.89
C VAL A 5 5.22 5.09 2.07
N LEU A 6 4.84 6.22 2.66
CA LEU A 6 3.76 6.31 3.67
C LEU A 6 2.54 6.96 3.03
N VAL A 7 1.42 6.24 3.02
CA VAL A 7 0.12 6.77 2.56
C VAL A 7 -0.80 6.96 3.77
N THR A 8 -1.07 8.22 4.11
CA THR A 8 -2.08 8.58 5.11
C THR A 8 -3.47 8.69 4.48
N GLY A 9 -4.51 8.27 5.19
CA GLY A 9 -5.85 8.21 4.62
C GLY A 9 -5.99 7.12 3.56
N ALA A 10 -5.17 6.06 3.64
CA ALA A 10 -5.08 5.01 2.64
C ALA A 10 -6.34 4.13 2.54
N SER A 11 -7.29 4.24 3.47
CA SER A 11 -8.40 3.28 3.55
C SER A 11 -9.35 3.32 2.36
N ARG A 12 -9.51 4.44 1.64
CA ARG A 12 -10.49 4.56 0.54
C ARG A 12 -10.19 5.75 -0.39
N GLY A 13 -10.96 5.86 -1.47
CA GLY A 13 -10.91 7.00 -2.40
C GLY A 13 -9.51 7.23 -2.95
N PHE A 14 -9.06 8.48 -2.96
CA PHE A 14 -7.77 8.85 -3.53
C PHE A 14 -6.57 8.14 -2.87
N GLY A 15 -6.57 7.99 -1.54
CA GLY A 15 -5.48 7.30 -0.83
C GLY A 15 -5.34 5.84 -1.25
N ARG A 16 -6.47 5.16 -1.51
CA ARG A 16 -6.48 3.81 -2.06
C ARG A 16 -5.93 3.80 -3.48
N CYS A 17 -6.41 4.67 -4.37
CA CYS A 17 -5.91 4.74 -5.74
C CYS A 17 -4.39 4.99 -5.79
N LEU A 18 -3.92 5.96 -5.00
CA LEU A 18 -2.51 6.30 -4.90
C LEU A 18 -1.65 5.12 -4.41
N THR A 19 -2.18 4.35 -3.44
CA THR A 19 -1.53 3.12 -2.96
C THR A 19 -1.31 2.12 -4.09
N LEU A 20 -2.34 1.86 -4.91
CA LEU A 20 -2.25 0.92 -6.02
C LEU A 20 -1.33 1.44 -7.13
N ASP A 21 -1.32 2.75 -7.38
CA ASP A 21 -0.42 3.34 -8.37
C ASP A 21 1.05 3.25 -7.93
N PHE A 22 1.36 3.41 -6.65
CA PHE A 22 2.73 3.18 -6.16
C PHE A 22 3.18 1.74 -6.36
N VAL A 23 2.32 0.76 -6.08
CA VAL A 23 2.58 -0.66 -6.31
C VAL A 23 2.91 -0.91 -7.79
N ARG A 24 2.10 -0.38 -8.71
CA ARG A 24 2.29 -0.53 -10.16
C ARG A 24 3.55 0.15 -10.68
N LEU A 25 3.79 1.39 -10.25
CA LEU A 25 4.88 2.21 -10.79
C LEU A 25 6.26 1.84 -10.21
N LEU A 26 6.30 1.23 -9.02
CA LEU A 26 7.54 0.89 -8.33
C LEU A 26 7.85 -0.62 -8.34
N GLN A 27 7.14 -1.40 -9.16
CA GLN A 27 7.26 -2.87 -9.25
C GLN A 27 8.67 -3.40 -9.59
N THR A 28 9.52 -2.57 -10.21
CA THR A 28 10.91 -2.96 -10.53
C THR A 28 11.88 -2.68 -9.39
N GLN A 29 11.38 -2.24 -8.23
CA GLN A 29 12.19 -1.77 -7.11
C GLN A 29 11.79 -2.44 -5.81
N THR A 30 12.71 -2.48 -4.86
CA THR A 30 12.43 -2.85 -3.47
C THR A 30 11.58 -1.75 -2.83
N LEU A 31 10.32 -2.05 -2.50
CA LEU A 31 9.32 -1.12 -1.95
C LEU A 31 8.86 -1.55 -0.56
N ASP A 32 9.00 -0.65 0.41
CA ASP A 32 8.27 -0.70 1.68
C ASP A 32 7.08 0.26 1.64
N LEU A 33 5.87 -0.29 1.70
CA LEU A 33 4.62 0.48 1.65
C LEU A 33 3.95 0.48 3.03
N TYR A 34 3.77 1.66 3.60
CA TYR A 34 3.14 1.88 4.89
C TYR A 34 1.78 2.53 4.68
N LEU A 35 0.71 1.83 5.05
CA LEU A 35 -0.65 2.33 4.94
C LEU A 35 -1.16 2.76 6.31
N TRP A 36 -1.64 3.99 6.40
CA TRP A 36 -2.17 4.54 7.64
C TRP A 36 -3.60 5.07 7.45
N ALA A 37 -4.53 4.56 8.25
CA ALA A 37 -5.91 5.05 8.27
C ALA A 37 -6.61 4.86 9.63
N ARG A 38 -7.85 5.33 9.71
CA ARG A 38 -8.72 5.20 10.89
C ARG A 38 -9.60 3.93 10.86
N SER A 39 -9.92 3.44 9.66
CA SER A 39 -10.78 2.26 9.46
C SER A 39 -9.92 1.06 9.10
N GLU A 40 -9.87 0.08 10.00
CA GLU A 40 -9.14 -1.17 9.80
C GLU A 40 -9.70 -2.00 8.64
N HIS A 41 -11.01 -2.21 8.61
CA HIS A 41 -11.68 -3.00 7.57
C HIS A 41 -11.34 -2.50 6.16
N GLU A 42 -11.42 -1.19 5.95
CA GLU A 42 -11.16 -0.56 4.65
C GLU A 42 -9.67 -0.47 4.30
N LEU A 43 -8.82 -0.36 5.33
CA LEU A 43 -7.37 -0.42 5.16
C LEU A 43 -6.94 -1.82 4.74
N ASN A 44 -7.51 -2.86 5.35
CA ASN A 44 -7.25 -4.25 4.99
C ASN A 44 -7.69 -4.55 3.55
N GLU A 45 -8.82 -3.99 3.09
CA GLU A 45 -9.22 -4.13 1.69
C GLU A 45 -8.22 -3.45 0.74
N THR A 46 -7.76 -2.24 1.08
CA THR A 46 -6.71 -1.56 0.30
C THR A 46 -5.43 -2.39 0.26
N ALA A 47 -5.04 -3.00 1.37
CA ALA A 47 -3.86 -3.85 1.49
C ALA A 47 -3.98 -5.14 0.66
N ARG A 48 -5.18 -5.74 0.65
CA ARG A 48 -5.50 -6.92 -0.18
C ARG A 48 -5.38 -6.58 -1.66
N LEU A 49 -5.93 -5.44 -2.09
CA LEU A 49 -5.82 -4.97 -3.47
C LEU A 49 -4.36 -4.69 -3.87
N ALA A 50 -3.58 -4.04 -3.00
CA ALA A 50 -2.15 -3.80 -3.23
C ALA A 50 -1.35 -5.10 -3.43
N HIS A 51 -1.65 -6.15 -2.64
CA HIS A 51 -1.03 -7.47 -2.81
C HIS A 51 -1.40 -8.15 -4.13
N ILE A 52 -2.67 -8.04 -4.55
CA ILE A 52 -3.12 -8.60 -5.82
C ILE A 52 -2.38 -7.93 -6.96
N GLU A 53 -2.38 -6.58 -6.99
CA GLU A 53 -1.66 -5.79 -8.00
C GLU A 53 -0.18 -6.18 -8.03
N TRP A 54 0.52 -6.24 -6.90
CA TRP A 54 1.94 -6.63 -6.87
C TRP A 54 2.21 -8.00 -7.51
N LYS A 55 1.33 -8.98 -7.27
CA LYS A 55 1.45 -10.34 -7.83
C LYS A 55 1.09 -10.41 -9.30
N THR A 56 0.10 -9.64 -9.74
CA THR A 56 -0.40 -9.67 -11.12
C THR A 56 0.64 -9.16 -12.11
N ILE A 57 1.51 -8.23 -11.71
CA ILE A 57 2.38 -7.52 -12.65
C ILE A 57 3.80 -8.13 -12.71
N GLU A 58 3.97 -9.37 -12.23
CA GLU A 58 5.27 -10.09 -12.20
C GLU A 58 6.42 -9.24 -11.64
N ALA A 59 6.14 -8.50 -10.56
CA ALA A 59 7.10 -7.56 -9.97
C ALA A 59 8.44 -8.24 -9.64
N ILE A 60 9.53 -7.62 -10.09
CA ILE A 60 10.91 -8.13 -9.95
C ILE A 60 11.51 -7.67 -8.61
N GLY A 61 11.01 -6.58 -8.04
CA GLY A 61 11.46 -6.07 -6.74
C GLY A 61 10.95 -6.89 -5.56
N GLU A 62 11.46 -6.59 -4.36
CA GLU A 62 10.87 -7.07 -3.11
C GLU A 62 9.78 -6.09 -2.63
N PHE A 63 8.74 -6.63 -1.99
CA PHE A 63 7.63 -5.83 -1.48
C PHE A 63 7.33 -6.17 -0.03
N THR A 64 7.35 -5.14 0.81
CA THR A 64 6.87 -5.21 2.19
C THR A 64 5.69 -4.26 2.34
N LEU A 65 4.58 -4.76 2.89
CA LEU A 65 3.39 -3.96 3.18
C LEU A 65 3.12 -3.96 4.68
N LEU A 66 3.06 -2.77 5.27
CA LEU A 66 2.65 -2.58 6.66
C LEU A 66 1.39 -1.74 6.74
N CYS A 67 0.41 -2.23 7.50
CA CYS A 67 -0.85 -1.54 7.74
C CYS A 67 -0.90 -1.09 9.21
N THR A 68 -1.14 0.20 9.43
CA THR A 68 -1.30 0.78 10.76
C THR A 68 -2.65 1.46 10.87
N VAL A 69 -3.40 1.10 11.90
CA VAL A 69 -4.67 1.74 12.25
C VAL A 69 -4.47 2.56 13.50
N ARG A 70 -4.82 3.85 13.46
CA ARG A 70 -4.85 4.68 14.66
C ARG A 70 -6.22 5.31 14.82
N ARG A 71 -6.86 5.04 15.95
CA ARG A 71 -8.01 5.84 16.39
C ARG A 71 -7.44 7.13 16.98
N LEU A 72 -7.96 8.28 16.53
CA LEU A 72 -7.71 9.53 17.22
C LEU A 72 -8.57 9.46 18.49
N GLU A 73 -7.91 9.31 19.63
CA GLU A 73 -8.50 9.50 20.95
C GLU A 73 -8.74 10.99 21.20
#